data_AF-A0A4R8EWP2-F1
#
_entry.id   AF-A0A4R8EWP2-F1
#
_cell.length_a   1.000
_cell.length_b   1.000
_cell.length_c   1.000
_cell.angle_alpha   90.00
_cell.angle_beta   90.00
_cell.angle_gamma   90.00
#
_symmetry.space_group_name_H-M   'P 1'
#
loop_
_entity.id
_entity.type
_entity.pdbx_description
1 polymer ?
#
loop_
_entity_poly.entity_id
_entity_poly.type
_entity_poly.pdbx_seq_one_letter_code
_entity_poly.pdbx_strand_id
1 'polypeptide(L)' 'MEEIIKSAEKYIEENSEVDLDKLEEFLKGIYDEKDVDEYFAQLGEIFSVIQDYYEDPLDLFMNEEKDNQ' A
#
# COMPACT_ATOMS: atom_id res chain seq x y z
N MET A 1 1.55 -16.06 4.77
CA MET A 1 2.04 -14.73 4.33
C MET A 1 2.58 -14.76 2.90
N GLU A 2 3.66 -15.47 2.57
CA GLU A 2 4.20 -15.49 1.18
C GLU A 2 3.18 -15.91 0.11
N GLU A 3 2.28 -16.84 0.43
CA GLU A 3 1.24 -17.28 -0.53
C GLU A 3 0.15 -16.23 -0.75
N ILE A 4 -0.20 -15.45 0.28
CA ILE A 4 -1.17 -14.36 0.19
C ILE A 4 -0.61 -13.27 -0.73
N ILE A 5 0.67 -12.92 -0.54
CA ILE A 5 1.38 -11.94 -1.38
C ILE A 5 1.35 -12.39 -2.84
N LYS A 6 1.71 -13.64 -3.15
CA LYS A 6 1.69 -14.16 -4.52
C LYS A 6 0.31 -14.13 -5.15
N SER A 7 -0.73 -14.47 -4.38
CA SER A 7 -2.11 -14.42 -4.85
C SER A 7 -2.58 -12.98 -5.12
N ALA A 8 -2.15 -12.03 -4.29
CA ALA A 8 -2.41 -10.61 -4.50
C ALA A 8 -1.68 -10.06 -5.73
N GLU A 9 -0.40 -10.38 -5.90
CA GLU A 9 0.39 -10.02 -7.09
C GLU A 9 -0.28 -10.53 -8.37
N LYS A 10 -0.67 -11.80 -8.38
CA LYS A 10 -1.37 -12.39 -9.52
C LYS A 10 -2.70 -11.70 -9.81
N TYR A 11 -3.49 -11.39 -8.77
CA TYR A 11 -4.74 -10.66 -8.93
C TYR A 11 -4.51 -9.28 -9.56
N ILE A 12 -3.48 -8.57 -9.11
CA ILE A 12 -3.10 -7.25 -9.64
C ILE A 12 -2.64 -7.34 -11.10
N GLU A 13 -1.85 -8.36 -11.47
CA GLU A 13 -1.43 -8.58 -12.86
C GLU A 13 -2.62 -8.86 -13.79
N GLU A 14 -3.62 -9.59 -13.30
CA GLU A 14 -4.81 -9.94 -14.06
C GLU A 14 -5.87 -8.81 -14.11
N ASN A 15 -5.78 -7.81 -13.22
CA ASN A 15 -6.74 -6.70 -13.12
C ASN A 15 -6.03 -5.34 -13.23
N SER A 16 -6.17 -4.67 -14.39
CA SER A 16 -5.51 -3.39 -14.67
C SER A 16 -5.94 -2.23 -13.76
N GLU A 17 -7.15 -2.31 -13.19
CA GLU A 17 -7.61 -1.42 -12.12
C GLU A 17 -7.63 -2.20 -10.81
N VAL A 18 -6.62 -1.95 -9.99
CA VAL A 18 -6.52 -2.54 -8.66
C VAL A 18 -7.52 -1.84 -7.75
N ASP A 19 -8.56 -2.58 -7.39
CA ASP A 19 -9.53 -2.20 -6.38
C ASP A 19 -9.21 -2.99 -5.11
N LEU A 20 -8.76 -2.28 -4.06
CA LEU A 20 -8.31 -2.91 -2.81
C LEU A 20 -9.45 -3.62 -2.08
N ASP A 21 -10.69 -3.12 -2.19
CA ASP A 21 -11.85 -3.75 -1.59
C ASP A 21 -12.12 -5.11 -2.27
N LYS A 22 -12.01 -5.15 -3.60
CA LYS A 22 -12.16 -6.41 -4.36
C LYS A 22 -11.00 -7.38 -4.14
N LEU A 23 -9.78 -6.87 -3.97
CA LEU A 23 -8.63 -7.68 -3.61
C LEU A 23 -8.82 -8.30 -2.22
N GLU A 24 -9.33 -7.55 -1.25
CA GLU A 24 -9.64 -8.05 0.08
C GLU A 24 -10.71 -9.15 0.03
N GLU A 25 -11.82 -8.92 -0.68
CA GLU A 25 -12.86 -9.94 -0.88
C GLU A 25 -12.30 -11.21 -1.52
N PHE A 26 -11.45 -11.08 -2.54
CA PHE A 26 -10.79 -12.20 -3.21
C PHE A 26 -9.91 -13.00 -2.24
N LEU A 27 -9.07 -12.33 -1.46
CA LEU A 27 -8.16 -12.98 -0.52
C LEU A 27 -8.91 -13.63 0.64
N LYS A 28 -9.94 -12.97 1.20
CA LYS A 28 -10.81 -13.56 2.25
C LYS A 28 -11.63 -14.74 1.76
N GLY A 29 -11.84 -14.87 0.44
CA GLY A 29 -12.44 -16.05 -0.17
C GLY A 29 -11.53 -17.30 -0.19
N ILE A 30 -10.22 -17.14 0.02
CA ILE A 30 -9.21 -18.20 -0.13
C ILE A 30 -8.47 -18.47 1.18
N TYR A 31 -8.20 -17.42 1.96
CA TYR A 31 -7.39 -17.45 3.16
C TYR A 31 -8.20 -17.04 4.40
N ASP A 32 -7.68 -17.36 5.59
CA ASP A 32 -8.30 -16.95 6.84
C ASP A 32 -8.32 -15.42 6.97
N GLU A 33 -9.45 -14.88 7.43
CA GLU A 33 -9.67 -13.44 7.58
C GLU A 33 -8.55 -12.76 8.36
N LYS A 34 -8.09 -13.39 9.44
CA LYS A 34 -6.99 -12.87 10.28
C LYS A 34 -5.69 -12.68 9.49
N ASP A 35 -5.35 -13.62 8.62
CA ASP A 35 -4.10 -13.55 7.84
C ASP A 35 -4.20 -12.49 6.74
N VAL A 36 -5.40 -12.29 6.19
CA VAL A 36 -5.68 -11.23 5.21
C VAL A 36 -5.62 -9.85 5.89
N ASP A 37 -6.25 -9.70 7.06
CA ASP A 37 -6.18 -8.46 7.83
C ASP A 37 -4.74 -8.09 8.19
N GLU A 38 -3.91 -9.07 8.56
CA GLU A 38 -2.49 -8.87 8.84
C GLU A 38 -1.71 -8.41 7.59
N TYR A 39 -2.03 -8.96 6.42
CA TYR A 39 -1.44 -8.53 5.15
C TYR A 39 -1.78 -7.07 4.82
N PHE A 40 -3.05 -6.66 4.97
CA PHE A 40 -3.45 -5.27 4.73
C PHE A 40 -2.88 -4.29 5.77
N ALA A 41 -2.73 -4.71 7.02
CA ALA A 41 -2.04 -3.92 8.03
C ALA A 41 -0.58 -3.64 7.63
N GLN A 42 0.15 -4.68 7.18
CA GLN A 42 1.52 -4.53 6.70
C GLN A 42 1.63 -3.64 5.46
N LEU A 43 0.68 -3.75 4.52
CA LEU A 43 0.61 -2.84 3.38
C LEU A 43 0.39 -1.38 3.82
N GLY A 44 -0.51 -1.15 4.77
CA GLY A 44 -0.77 0.17 5.33
C GLY A 44 0.48 0.80 5.96
N GLU A 45 1.26 0.01 6.70
CA GLU A 45 2.54 0.47 7.27
C GLU A 45 3.55 0.86 6.16
N ILE A 46 3.66 0.05 5.10
CA ILE A 46 4.54 0.35 3.96
C ILE A 46 4.12 1.66 3.28
N PHE A 47 2.81 1.85 3.04
CA PHE A 47 2.33 3.09 2.42
C PHE A 47 2.53 4.30 3.31
N SER A 48 2.34 4.18 4.62
CA SER A 48 2.62 5.27 5.58
C SER A 48 4.09 5.67 5.54
N VAL A 49 5.01 4.69 5.56
CA VAL A 49 6.45 4.96 5.47
C VAL A 49 6.78 5.65 4.15
N ILE A 50 6.22 5.17 3.03
CA ILE A 50 6.44 5.79 1.72
C ILE A 50 5.92 7.23 1.71
N GLN A 51 4.73 7.50 2.26
CA GLN A 51 4.17 8.84 2.34
C GLN A 51 5.06 9.78 3.15
N ASP A 52 5.55 9.36 4.31
CA ASP A 52 6.48 10.14 5.13
C ASP A 52 7.76 10.46 4.35
N TYR A 53 8.30 9.48 3.60
CA TYR A 53 9.46 9.66 2.72
C TYR A 53 9.21 10.55 1.49
N TYR A 54 7.97 10.83 1.11
CA TYR A 54 7.64 11.76 0.02
C TYR A 54 7.28 13.16 0.53
N GLU A 55 6.74 13.26 1.74
CA GLU A 55 6.53 14.56 2.41
C GLU A 55 7.89 15.20 2.79
N ASP A 56 8.86 14.43 3.31
CA ASP A 56 10.16 14.97 3.76
C ASP A 56 11.02 15.61 2.63
N PRO A 57 11.14 15.04 1.41
CA PRO A 57 11.83 15.67 0.29
C PRO A 57 11.05 16.85 -0.32
N LEU A 58 9.72 16.79 -0.36
CA LEU A 58 8.92 17.91 -0.85
C LEU A 58 8.95 19.10 0.11
N ASP A 59 9.03 18.85 1.42
CA ASP A 59 9.25 19.88 2.43
C ASP A 59 10.62 20.55 2.28
N LEU A 60 11.65 19.82 1.86
CA LEU A 60 12.95 20.39 1.52
C LEU A 60 12.89 21.32 0.29
N PHE A 61 12.09 21.00 -0.73
CA PHE A 61 11.91 21.85 -1.91
C PHE A 61 10.97 23.05 -1.67
N MET A 62 9.92 22.91 -0.86
CA MET A 62 8.97 23.99 -0.58
C MET A 62 9.46 24.99 0.47
N ASN A 63 10.38 24.60 1.37
CA ASN A 63 10.94 25.52 2.34
C ASN A 63 12.04 26.44 1.78
N GLU A 64 12.63 26.13 0.61
CA GLU A 64 13.57 27.06 -0.06
C GLU A 64 12.88 28.32 -0.63
N GLU A 65 11.56 28.32 -0.86
CA GLU A 65 10.85 29.51 -1.35
C GLU A 65 10.47 30.51 -0.25
N LYS A 66 10.54 30.13 1.04
CA LYS A 66 10.11 31.00 2.15
C LYS A 66 11.21 31.85 2.78
N ASP A 67 12.48 31.60 2.47
CA ASP A 67 13.62 32.34 3.03
C ASP A 67 14.13 33.48 2.11
N ASN A 68 13.40 33.79 1.03
CA ASN A 68 13.75 34.86 0.08
C ASN A 68 12.68 36.00 0.01
N GLN A 69 12.13 36.41 1.17
CA GLN A 69 11.35 37.67 1.30
C GLN A 69 11.90 38.60 2.38
#